data_AF-A0A1F5YHM3-F1
#
_entry.id   AF-A0A1F5YHM3-F1
#
_cell.length_a   1.000
_cell.length_b   1.000
_cell.length_c   1.000
_cell.angle_alpha   90.00
_cell.angle_beta   90.00
_cell.angle_gamma   90.00
#
_symmetry.space_group_name_H-M   'P 1'
#
loop_
_entity.id
_entity.type
_entity.pdbx_description
1 polymer ?
#
loop_
_entity_poly.entity_id
_entity_poly.type
_entity_poly.pdbx_seq_one_letter_code
_entity_poly.pdbx_strand_id
1 'polypeptide(L)'
;MHPLISVEANPDIPQDMKKIISMTDEVSYMENNQVKNIFSDFPFVFPESTPSGKIVREAVSKQIYTADVEAPAGCESCFVMFKMSFHPNWKVTVDGQEAEKSVVFPFYLAVPITEGFHTVEFSYHPNNLKVWLIVFEIILIIGFLFRKQIVSLLNKRNTV
;
A
#
# COMPACT_ATOMS: atom_id res chain seq x y z
N MET A 1 14.93 -1.14 -21.48
CA MET A 1 14.40 -1.15 -22.85
C MET A 1 12.96 -1.64 -22.77
N HIS A 2 12.02 -0.91 -23.35
CA HIS A 2 10.59 -1.24 -23.24
C HIS A 2 10.15 -2.07 -24.45
N PRO A 3 9.16 -2.97 -24.30
CA PRO A 3 8.62 -3.71 -25.44
C PRO A 3 8.01 -2.74 -26.46
N LEU A 4 8.28 -2.97 -27.75
CA LEU A 4 7.62 -2.28 -28.85
C LEU A 4 6.42 -3.11 -29.32
N ILE A 5 5.25 -2.48 -29.40
CA ILE A 5 4.04 -3.09 -29.93
C ILE A 5 3.64 -2.29 -31.17
N SER A 6 3.54 -2.95 -32.32
CA SER A 6 3.03 -2.37 -33.56
C SER A 6 1.89 -3.21 -34.12
N VAL A 7 0.93 -2.54 -34.74
CA VAL A 7 -0.23 -3.13 -35.44
C VAL A 7 -0.11 -3.00 -36.96
N GLU A 8 1.00 -2.46 -37.44
CA GLU A 8 1.25 -2.28 -38.87
C GLU A 8 1.58 -3.62 -39.54
N ALA A 9 1.21 -3.76 -40.81
CA ALA A 9 1.52 -4.96 -41.59
C ALA A 9 3.03 -5.13 -41.87
N ASN A 10 3.78 -4.03 -41.89
CA ASN A 10 5.23 -4.03 -42.07
C ASN A 10 5.86 -2.95 -41.18
N PRO A 11 6.01 -3.24 -39.87
CA PRO A 11 6.52 -2.26 -38.91
C PRO A 11 8.03 -2.05 -39.07
N ASP A 12 8.50 -0.84 -38.75
CA ASP A 12 9.94 -0.58 -38.63
C ASP A 12 10.45 -1.12 -37.29
N ILE A 13 11.29 -2.16 -37.35
CA ILE A 13 11.77 -2.90 -36.18
C ILE A 13 13.20 -2.44 -35.85
N PRO A 14 13.44 -1.92 -34.62
CA PRO A 14 14.79 -1.60 -34.17
C PRO A 14 15.73 -2.81 -34.24
N GLN A 15 16.96 -2.59 -34.71
CA GLN A 15 17.95 -3.65 -34.96
C GLN A 15 18.45 -4.35 -33.70
N ASP A 16 18.26 -3.75 -32.52
CA ASP A 16 18.71 -4.23 -31.21
C ASP A 16 17.65 -5.07 -30.47
N MET A 17 16.52 -5.37 -31.11
CA MET A 17 15.46 -6.21 -30.54
C MET A 17 15.93 -7.66 -30.37
N LYS A 18 16.04 -8.11 -29.11
CA LYS A 18 16.48 -9.46 -28.77
C LYS A 18 15.48 -10.57 -29.08
N LYS A 19 14.19 -10.23 -29.17
CA LYS A 19 13.09 -11.17 -29.39
C LYS A 19 12.00 -10.48 -30.21
N ILE A 20 11.56 -11.13 -31.29
CA ILE A 20 10.53 -10.62 -32.20
C ILE A 20 9.49 -11.72 -32.37
N ILE A 21 8.22 -11.37 -32.14
CA ILE A 21 7.07 -12.26 -32.33
C ILE A 21 6.06 -11.56 -33.24
N SER A 22 5.31 -12.33 -34.03
CA SER A 22 4.23 -11.80 -34.86
C SER A 22 2.93 -12.50 -34.51
N MET A 23 1.92 -11.75 -34.06
CA MET A 23 0.60 -12.31 -33.76
C MET A 23 -0.04 -12.81 -35.05
N THR A 24 -0.50 -14.06 -35.06
CA THR A 24 -1.26 -14.65 -36.18
C THR A 24 -2.76 -14.51 -35.98
N ASP A 25 -3.19 -14.48 -34.71
CA ASP A 25 -4.57 -14.25 -34.27
C ASP A 25 -4.54 -13.64 -32.86
N GLU A 26 -5.68 -13.62 -32.16
CA GLU A 26 -5.82 -13.02 -30.82
C GLU A 26 -4.97 -13.70 -29.73
N VAL A 27 -4.67 -15.00 -29.91
CA VAL A 27 -4.08 -15.85 -28.86
C VAL A 27 -2.83 -16.60 -29.32
N SER A 28 -2.53 -16.58 -30.61
CA SER A 28 -1.41 -17.29 -31.21
C SER A 28 -0.43 -16.33 -31.87
N TYR A 29 0.84 -16.68 -31.81
CA TYR A 29 1.93 -15.94 -32.43
C TYR A 29 2.92 -16.89 -33.11
N MET A 30 3.60 -16.36 -34.11
CA MET A 30 4.69 -17.03 -34.81
C MET A 30 6.02 -16.57 -34.24
N GLU A 31 6.85 -17.56 -33.89
CA GLU A 31 8.24 -17.36 -33.46
C GLU A 31 9.09 -18.47 -34.09
N ASN A 32 10.18 -18.11 -34.78
CA ASN A 32 11.07 -19.07 -35.44
C ASN A 32 10.33 -20.12 -36.29
N ASN A 33 9.32 -19.67 -37.04
CA ASN A 33 8.50 -20.50 -37.91
C ASN A 33 7.63 -21.56 -37.19
N GLN A 34 7.43 -21.42 -35.87
CA GLN A 34 6.51 -22.23 -35.08
C GLN A 34 5.36 -21.36 -34.57
N VAL A 35 4.13 -21.90 -34.66
CA VAL A 35 2.95 -21.27 -34.06
C VAL A 35 2.86 -21.70 -32.61
N LYS A 36 2.76 -20.72 -31.71
CA LYS A 36 2.64 -20.92 -30.27
C LYS A 36 1.47 -20.13 -29.73
N ASN A 37 0.96 -20.54 -28.58
CA ASN A 37 -0.17 -19.89 -27.91
C ASN A 37 0.30 -19.12 -26.67
N ILE A 38 -0.19 -17.89 -26.48
CA ILE A 38 0.22 -16.99 -25.37
C ILE A 38 -0.17 -17.49 -23.97
N PHE A 39 -1.11 -18.43 -23.88
CA PHE A 39 -1.52 -19.03 -22.61
C PHE A 39 -0.71 -20.28 -22.26
N SER A 40 -0.06 -20.89 -23.25
CA SER A 40 0.79 -22.08 -23.07
C SER A 40 2.28 -21.74 -23.07
N ASP A 41 2.67 -20.63 -23.70
CA ASP A 41 4.02 -20.06 -23.69
C ASP A 41 3.92 -18.57 -23.38
N PHE A 42 4.84 -18.03 -22.58
CA PHE A 42 4.83 -16.63 -22.16
C PHE A 42 5.85 -15.85 -23.00
N PRO A 43 5.44 -15.16 -24.08
CA PRO A 43 6.38 -14.60 -25.04
C PRO A 43 7.08 -13.34 -24.55
N PHE A 44 6.53 -12.67 -23.54
CA PHE A 44 7.03 -11.37 -23.09
C PHE A 44 8.32 -11.53 -22.29
N VAL A 45 9.36 -10.80 -22.72
CA VAL A 45 10.57 -10.61 -21.92
C VAL A 45 10.33 -9.41 -21.02
N PHE A 46 10.14 -9.66 -19.73
CA PHE A 46 10.23 -8.57 -18.77
C PHE A 46 11.71 -8.20 -18.63
N PRO A 47 12.07 -6.91 -18.71
CA PRO A 47 13.41 -6.52 -18.27
C PRO A 47 13.62 -7.06 -16.85
N GLU A 48 14.84 -7.50 -16.53
CA GLU A 48 15.27 -7.68 -15.14
C GLU A 48 14.72 -6.49 -14.36
N SER A 49 13.93 -6.75 -13.31
CA SER A 49 13.36 -5.68 -12.51
C SER A 49 14.50 -4.75 -12.13
N THR A 50 14.32 -3.44 -12.33
CA THR A 50 15.22 -2.43 -11.75
C THR A 50 15.58 -2.87 -10.34
N PRO A 51 16.88 -2.92 -9.95
CA PRO A 51 17.29 -3.44 -8.66
C PRO A 51 16.34 -2.92 -7.59
N SER A 52 15.50 -3.83 -7.09
CA SER A 52 14.47 -3.47 -6.14
C SER A 52 15.10 -3.59 -4.77
N GLY A 53 14.80 -2.65 -3.87
CA GLY A 53 15.25 -2.75 -2.49
C GLY A 53 14.83 -4.09 -1.88
N LYS A 54 15.61 -4.57 -0.92
CA LYS A 54 15.36 -5.83 -0.24
C LYS A 54 14.75 -5.57 1.13
N ILE A 55 13.68 -6.26 1.46
CA ILE A 55 13.19 -6.34 2.85
C ILE A 55 14.02 -7.40 3.57
N VAL A 56 14.82 -6.98 4.55
CA VAL A 56 15.70 -7.85 5.34
C VAL A 56 14.91 -8.48 6.48
N ARG A 57 14.06 -7.70 7.13
CA ARG A 57 13.24 -8.13 8.27
C ARG A 57 11.96 -7.31 8.31
N GLU A 58 10.90 -7.93 8.79
CA GLU A 58 9.64 -7.27 9.11
C GLU A 58 9.13 -7.71 10.49
N ALA A 59 8.42 -6.82 11.17
CA ALA A 59 7.73 -7.12 12.42
C ALA A 59 6.48 -6.25 12.57
N VAL A 60 5.49 -6.79 13.30
CA VAL A 60 4.22 -6.12 13.57
C VAL A 60 3.92 -6.19 15.06
N SER A 61 3.60 -5.05 15.66
CA SER A 61 3.18 -4.92 17.06
C SER A 61 1.99 -3.98 17.17
N LYS A 62 0.79 -4.55 17.36
CA LYS A 62 -0.49 -3.82 17.42
C LYS A 62 -0.76 -2.95 16.18
N GLN A 63 -0.46 -1.66 16.27
CA GLN A 63 -0.70 -0.64 15.25
C GLN A 63 0.63 -0.06 14.73
N ILE A 64 1.74 -0.75 15.00
CA ILE A 64 3.10 -0.39 14.62
C ILE A 64 3.65 -1.50 13.71
N TYR A 65 4.19 -1.11 12.57
CA TYR A 65 4.72 -1.99 11.54
C TYR A 65 6.14 -1.52 11.24
N THR A 66 7.13 -2.39 11.45
CA THR A 66 8.55 -2.06 11.27
C THR A 66 9.15 -2.96 10.21
N ALA A 67 10.00 -2.38 9.36
CA ALA A 67 10.77 -3.14 8.38
C ALA A 67 12.22 -2.64 8.33
N ASP A 68 13.16 -3.57 8.33
CA ASP A 68 14.56 -3.31 7.98
C ASP A 68 14.70 -3.56 6.48
N VAL A 69 15.15 -2.54 5.75
CA VAL A 69 15.23 -2.54 4.29
C VAL A 69 16.62 -2.16 3.82
N GLU A 70 17.01 -2.67 2.67
CA GLU A 70 18.26 -2.37 1.98
C GLU A 70 17.93 -1.80 0.60
N ALA A 71 18.24 -0.52 0.39
CA ALA A 71 18.17 0.12 -0.91
C ALA A 71 19.50 -0.08 -1.66
N PRO A 72 19.47 -0.43 -2.96
CA PRO A 72 20.67 -0.66 -3.74
C PRO A 72 21.48 0.64 -3.93
N ALA A 73 22.79 0.48 -4.13
CA ALA A 73 23.68 1.59 -4.46
C ALA A 73 23.26 2.27 -5.78
N GLY A 74 23.37 3.60 -5.83
CA GLY A 74 22.94 4.41 -6.96
C GLY A 74 21.42 4.57 -7.07
N CYS A 75 20.66 4.28 -6.01
CA CYS A 75 19.23 4.54 -6.02
C CYS A 75 18.93 6.03 -5.78
N GLU A 76 18.66 6.77 -6.87
CA GLU A 76 18.26 8.18 -6.77
C GLU A 76 16.83 8.38 -6.24
N SER A 77 15.95 7.39 -6.45
CA SER A 77 14.52 7.49 -6.14
C SER A 77 13.98 6.14 -5.66
N CYS A 78 14.25 5.83 -4.40
CA CYS A 78 13.78 4.61 -3.74
C CYS A 78 12.64 4.92 -2.77
N PHE A 79 11.64 4.05 -2.76
CA PHE A 79 10.48 4.18 -1.89
C PHE A 79 10.18 2.85 -1.20
N VAL A 80 9.91 2.91 0.10
CA VAL A 80 9.32 1.80 0.84
C VAL A 80 7.81 1.97 0.80
N MET A 81 7.14 1.07 0.08
CA MET A 81 5.68 1.05 0.01
C MET A 81 5.11 0.21 1.16
N PHE A 82 4.27 0.85 1.97
CA PHE A 82 3.50 0.20 3.00
C PHE A 82 2.18 -0.31 2.44
N LYS A 83 2.04 -1.63 2.34
CA LYS A 83 0.86 -2.33 1.80
C LYS A 83 -0.33 -2.32 2.77
N MET A 84 -0.72 -1.12 3.22
CA MET A 84 -1.89 -0.87 4.06
C MET A 84 -2.69 0.29 3.48
N SER A 85 -4.00 0.25 3.64
CA SER A 85 -4.88 1.32 3.16
C SER A 85 -4.49 2.67 3.76
N PHE A 86 -4.37 3.67 2.89
CA PHE A 86 -4.06 5.04 3.23
C PHE A 86 -5.04 5.57 4.27
N HIS A 87 -4.50 6.27 5.25
CA HIS A 87 -5.24 7.09 6.21
C HIS A 87 -4.33 8.25 6.64
N PRO A 88 -4.86 9.48 6.80
CA PRO A 88 -4.07 10.65 7.17
C PRO A 88 -3.24 10.47 8.45
N ASN A 89 -3.81 9.70 9.39
CA ASN A 89 -3.25 9.45 10.72
C ASN A 89 -2.12 8.41 10.80
N TRP A 90 -1.72 7.81 9.68
CA TRP A 90 -0.47 7.06 9.68
C TRP A 90 0.70 8.02 9.92
N LYS A 91 1.60 7.65 10.81
CA LYS A 91 2.89 8.30 11.01
C LYS A 91 3.98 7.37 10.49
N VAL A 92 5.04 7.97 9.98
CA VAL A 92 6.17 7.23 9.42
C VAL A 92 7.45 7.78 10.01
N THR A 93 8.36 6.89 10.39
CA THR A 93 9.73 7.26 10.71
C THR A 93 10.70 6.43 9.88
N VAL A 94 11.82 7.05 9.49
CA VAL A 94 12.97 6.38 8.86
C VAL A 94 14.15 6.62 9.79
N ASP A 95 14.77 5.54 10.25
CA ASP A 95 15.86 5.54 11.23
C ASP A 95 15.52 6.34 12.50
N GLY A 96 14.25 6.25 12.92
CA GLY A 96 13.71 6.94 14.10
C GLY A 96 13.37 8.42 13.90
N GLN A 97 13.59 8.99 12.71
CA GLN A 97 13.25 10.38 12.39
C GLN A 97 11.93 10.45 11.63
N GLU A 98 11.05 11.41 11.97
CA GLU A 98 9.77 11.58 11.28
C GLU A 98 10.00 11.91 9.80
N ALA A 99 9.34 11.14 8.93
CA ALA A 99 9.51 11.23 7.49
C ALA A 99 8.19 11.58 6.81
N GLU A 100 8.27 12.38 5.74
CA GLU A 100 7.10 12.72 4.95
C GLU A 100 6.65 11.52 4.11
N LYS A 101 5.38 11.14 4.28
CA LYS A 101 4.77 10.02 3.57
C LYS A 101 4.09 10.50 2.29
N SER A 102 4.27 9.77 1.20
CA SER A 102 3.58 10.00 -0.07
C SER A 102 2.42 9.04 -0.24
N VAL A 103 1.31 9.54 -0.79
CA VAL A 103 0.19 8.68 -1.21
C VAL A 103 0.56 8.07 -2.54
N VAL A 104 0.48 6.75 -2.65
CA VAL A 104 0.70 6.04 -3.92
C VAL A 104 -0.56 5.32 -4.36
N PHE A 105 -0.86 5.44 -5.66
CA PHE A 105 -2.06 4.84 -6.26
C PHE A 105 -2.02 3.31 -6.13
N PRO A 106 -3.16 2.64 -5.82
CA PRO A 106 -4.50 3.19 -5.68
C PRO A 106 -4.80 3.83 -4.31
N PHE A 107 -4.34 3.23 -3.20
CA PHE A 107 -4.61 3.72 -1.84
C PHE A 107 -3.53 3.29 -0.83
N TYR A 108 -2.26 3.30 -1.20
CA TYR A 108 -1.17 2.94 -0.29
C TYR A 108 -0.38 4.16 0.17
N LEU A 109 0.51 3.91 1.12
CA LEU A 109 1.51 4.86 1.57
C LEU A 109 2.89 4.41 1.11
N ALA A 110 3.74 5.37 0.79
CA ALA A 110 5.15 5.13 0.62
C ALA A 110 5.96 6.19 1.35
N VAL A 111 7.20 5.88 1.66
CA VAL A 111 8.17 6.84 2.21
C VAL A 111 9.45 6.75 1.39
N PRO A 112 10.05 7.89 0.99
CA PRO A 112 11.33 7.87 0.30
C PRO A 112 12.44 7.38 1.24
N ILE A 113 13.39 6.63 0.71
CA ILE A 113 14.62 6.23 1.40
C ILE A 113 15.83 6.47 0.49
N THR A 114 16.98 6.72 1.09
CA THR A 114 18.27 6.80 0.36
C THR A 114 18.85 5.40 0.13
N GLU A 115 19.95 5.32 -0.60
CA GLU A 115 20.72 4.08 -0.71
C GLU A 115 21.24 3.60 0.65
N GLY A 116 21.35 2.28 0.84
CA GLY A 116 21.86 1.66 2.06
C GLY A 116 20.78 1.01 2.93
N PHE A 117 21.14 0.73 4.19
CA PHE A 117 20.27 0.07 5.16
C PHE A 117 19.48 1.07 5.98
N HIS A 118 18.17 0.85 6.10
CA HIS A 118 17.26 1.70 6.85
C HIS A 118 16.29 0.85 7.68
N THR A 119 15.90 1.37 8.84
CA THR A 119 14.76 0.86 9.61
C THR A 119 13.59 1.82 9.43
N VAL A 120 12.49 1.33 8.88
CA VAL A 120 11.26 2.12 8.67
C VAL A 120 10.18 1.66 9.62
N GLU A 121 9.50 2.59 10.28
CA GLU A 121 8.35 2.32 11.13
C GLU A 121 7.12 3.08 10.64
N PHE A 122 6.01 2.36 10.48
CA PHE A 122 4.68 2.92 10.25
C PHE A 122 3.81 2.71 11.49
N SER A 123 3.29 3.77 12.08
CA SER A 123 2.46 3.72 13.28
C SER A 123 1.12 4.45 13.09
N TYR A 124 0.01 3.80 13.47
CA TYR A 124 -1.32 4.38 13.33
C TYR A 124 -1.77 5.07 14.62
N HIS A 125 -2.05 6.38 14.52
CA HIS A 125 -2.48 7.19 15.66
C HIS A 125 -3.94 7.66 15.46
N PRO A 126 -4.95 6.95 15.97
CA PRO A 126 -6.35 7.34 15.78
C PRO A 126 -6.64 8.75 16.30
N ASN A 127 -7.59 9.44 15.67
CA ASN A 127 -7.97 10.80 16.07
C ASN A 127 -8.56 10.80 17.49
N ASN A 128 -8.16 11.79 18.29
CA ASN A 128 -8.65 12.06 19.64
C ASN A 128 -10.17 12.28 19.70
N LEU A 129 -10.85 12.56 18.58
CA LEU A 129 -12.31 12.63 18.50
C LEU A 129 -12.99 11.37 19.09
N LYS A 130 -12.39 10.19 18.88
CA LYS A 130 -12.93 8.95 19.47
C LYS A 130 -13.01 9.01 21.00
N VAL A 131 -12.01 9.62 21.64
CA VAL A 131 -11.97 9.78 23.10
C VAL A 131 -13.12 10.69 23.55
N TRP A 132 -13.32 11.82 22.86
CA TRP A 132 -14.42 12.74 23.17
C TRP A 132 -15.80 12.10 23.00
N LEU A 133 -15.99 11.31 21.96
CA LEU A 133 -17.26 10.58 21.75
C LEU A 133 -17.55 9.58 22.87
N ILE A 134 -16.54 8.83 23.32
CA ILE A 134 -16.68 7.90 24.46
C ILE A 134 -17.03 8.65 25.74
N VAL A 135 -16.36 9.78 26.01
CA VAL A 135 -16.66 10.60 27.19
C VAL A 135 -18.10 11.12 27.13
N PHE A 136 -18.54 11.60 25.96
CA PHE A 136 -19.90 12.09 25.77
C PHE A 136 -20.96 11.00 25.97
N GLU A 137 -20.71 9.80 25.44
CA GLU A 137 -21.58 8.63 25.64
C GLU A 137 -21.73 8.28 27.13
N ILE A 138 -20.63 8.25 27.88
CA ILE A 138 -20.64 7.99 29.32
C ILE A 138 -21.46 9.05 30.07
N ILE A 139 -21.29 10.33 29.74
CA ILE A 139 -22.05 11.43 30.35
C ILE A 139 -23.56 11.26 30.09
N LEU A 140 -23.95 10.91 28.87
CA LEU A 140 -25.36 10.68 28.51
C LEU A 140 -25.96 9.50 29.28
N ILE A 141 -25.23 8.38 29.38
CA ILE A 141 -25.69 7.20 30.14
C ILE A 141 -25.87 7.57 31.61
N ILE A 142 -24.91 8.25 32.21
CA ILE A 142 -24.99 8.71 33.61
C ILE A 142 -26.18 9.63 33.80
N GLY A 143 -26.36 10.64 32.93
CA GLY A 143 -27.49 11.55 32.98
C GLY A 143 -28.84 10.85 32.85
N PHE A 144 -28.94 9.84 31.98
CA PHE A 144 -30.15 9.03 31.83
C PHE A 144 -30.47 8.21 33.08
N LEU A 145 -29.46 7.61 33.71
CA LEU A 145 -29.64 6.86 34.96
C LEU A 145 -30.07 7.77 36.11
N PHE A 146 -29.45 8.95 36.26
CA PHE A 146 -29.85 9.94 37.26
C PHE A 146 -31.29 10.41 37.06
N ARG A 147 -31.69 10.71 35.81
CA ARG A 147 -33.08 11.05 35.49
C ARG A 147 -34.04 9.95 35.92
N LYS A 148 -33.74 8.68 35.61
CA LYS A 148 -34.56 7.53 36.02
C LYS A 148 -34.69 7.42 37.54
N GLN A 149 -33.60 7.60 38.28
CA GLN A 149 -33.62 7.59 39.75
C GLN A 149 -34.46 8.72 40.33
N ILE A 150 -34.33 9.95 39.83
CA ILE A 150 -35.13 11.09 40.28
C ILE A 150 -36.62 10.86 40.02
N VAL A 151 -37.00 10.41 38.83
CA VAL A 151 -38.40 10.11 38.49
C VAL A 151 -38.95 8.98 39.38
N SER A 152 -38.17 7.92 39.61
CA SER A 152 -38.56 6.83 40.51
C SER A 152 -38.79 7.31 41.95
N LEU A 153 -37.91 8.15 42.48
CA LEU A 153 -38.03 8.73 43.82
C LEU A 153 -39.25 9.66 43.94
N LEU A 154 -39.53 10.47 42.92
CA LEU A 154 -40.72 11.33 42.88
C LEU A 154 -42.02 10.51 42.83
N ASN A 155 -42.07 9.44 42.02
CA ASN A 155 -43.26 8.61 41.92
C ASN A 155 -43.55 7.81 43.22
N LYS A 156 -42.50 7.42 43.94
CA LYS A 156 -42.60 6.73 45.23
C LYS A 156 -43.11 7.64 46.37
N ARG A 157 -42.97 8.97 46.24
CA ARG A 157 -43.50 9.96 47.18
C ARG A 157 -45.00 10.25 47.00
N ASN A 158 -45.54 10.07 45.79
CA ASN A 158 -46.95 10.35 45.49
C ASN A 158 -47.91 9.17 45.73
N THR A 159 -47.41 8.04 46.25
CA THR A 159 -48.19 6.81 46.49
C THR A 159 -48.37 6.51 47.99
N VAL A 160 -48.11 7.48 48.86
CA VAL A 160 -48.33 7.43 50.32
C VAL A 160 -49.36 8.49 50.71
#